data_AF-A0A388PQ94-F1
#
_entry.id   AF-A0A388PQ94-F1
#
_cell.length_a   1.000
_cell.length_b   1.000
_cell.length_c   1.000
_cell.angle_alpha   90.00
_cell.angle_beta   90.00
_cell.angle_gamma   90.00
#
_symmetry.space_group_name_H-M   'P 1'
#
loop_
_entity.id
_entity.type
_entity.pdbx_description
1 polymer ?
#
loop_
_entity_poly.entity_id
_entity_poly.type
_entity_poly.pdbx_seq_one_letter_code
_entity_poly.pdbx_strand_id
1 'polypeptide(L)' 'MAKHAAESAAGQAGFVRNLFQSLVKQPPAAYAPTSLGRLTDQFRADHFHIRNLAVEVAVVAALRPTGSATPPAR' A
#
# COMPACT_ATOMS: atom_id res chain seq x y z
N MET A 1 5.63 16.94 -20.34
CA MET A 1 4.57 15.97 -19.97
C MET A 1 4.89 15.16 -18.71
N ALA A 2 6.15 14.75 -18.47
CA ALA A 2 6.50 13.90 -17.31
C ALA A 2 6.32 14.54 -15.91
N LYS A 3 6.48 15.86 -15.77
CA LYS A 3 6.44 16.54 -14.46
C LYS A 3 5.05 16.48 -13.80
N HIS A 4 3.99 16.68 -14.60
CA HIS A 4 2.61 16.59 -14.11
C HIS A 4 2.17 15.16 -13.77
N ALA A 5 2.79 14.14 -14.38
CA ALA A 5 2.51 12.74 -14.07
C ALA A 5 3.13 12.31 -12.73
N ALA A 6 4.27 12.87 -12.34
CA ALA A 6 4.91 12.60 -11.06
C ALA A 6 4.11 13.17 -9.86
N GLU A 7 3.45 14.32 -10.06
CA GLU A 7 2.54 14.93 -9.07
C GLU A 7 1.08 14.43 -9.21
N SER A 8 0.81 13.59 -10.21
CA SER A 8 -0.54 13.10 -10.49
C SER A 8 -1.01 12.08 -9.47
N ALA A 9 -2.34 11.95 -9.34
CA ALA A 9 -2.98 10.90 -8.57
C ALA A 9 -2.48 9.48 -8.95
N ALA A 10 -2.15 9.25 -10.22
CA ALA A 10 -1.58 7.98 -10.69
C ALA A 10 -0.16 7.73 -10.15
N GLY A 11 0.67 8.78 -10.05
CA GLY A 11 2.00 8.70 -9.45
C GLY A 11 1.94 8.39 -7.96
N GLN A 12 1.02 9.04 -7.24
CA GLN A 12 0.78 8.81 -5.82
C GLN A 12 0.33 7.36 -5.55
N ALA A 13 -0.64 6.87 -6.32
CA ALA A 13 -1.09 5.48 -6.22
C ALA A 13 0.03 4.48 -6.56
N GLY A 14 0.85 4.79 -7.57
CA GLY A 14 2.02 3.99 -7.93
C GLY A 14 3.04 3.89 -6.79
N PHE A 15 3.35 5.02 -6.14
CA PHE A 15 4.25 5.07 -4.99
C PHE A 15 3.71 4.24 -3.81
N VAL A 16 2.45 4.44 -3.43
CA VAL A 16 1.79 3.71 -2.34
C VAL A 16 1.81 2.21 -2.60
N ARG A 17 1.48 1.78 -3.82
CA ARG A 17 1.52 0.37 -4.23
C ARG A 17 2.92 -0.22 -4.04
N ASN A 18 3.94 0.48 -4.54
CA ASN A 18 5.33 0.01 -4.50
C ASN A 18 5.85 -0.05 -3.05
N LEU A 19 5.54 0.95 -2.22
CA LEU A 19 5.92 0.93 -0.81
C LEU A 19 5.25 -0.22 -0.06
N PHE A 20 3.94 -0.42 -0.26
CA PHE A 20 3.21 -1.54 0.35
C PHE A 20 3.86 -2.88 -0.01
N GLN A 21 4.10 -3.12 -1.30
CA GLN A 21 4.73 -4.34 -1.79
C GLN A 21 6.16 -4.51 -1.24
N SER A 22 6.92 -3.42 -1.10
CA SER A 22 8.26 -3.46 -0.52
C SER A 22 8.25 -3.91 0.94
N LEU A 23 7.31 -3.40 1.74
CA LEU A 23 7.22 -3.69 3.17
C LEU A 23 6.56 -5.06 3.46
N VAL A 24 5.52 -5.41 2.73
CA VAL A 24 4.63 -6.56 3.04
C VAL A 24 4.79 -7.73 2.05
N LYS A 25 5.55 -7.54 0.96
CA LYS A 25 5.82 -8.55 -0.09
C LYS A 25 4.59 -9.02 -0.87
N GLN A 26 3.48 -8.29 -0.76
CA GLN A 26 2.21 -8.59 -1.43
C GLN A 26 1.55 -7.31 -1.94
N PRO A 27 0.69 -7.38 -2.97
CA PRO A 27 -0.07 -6.20 -3.43
C PRO A 27 -1.13 -5.78 -2.40
N PRO A 28 -1.48 -4.48 -2.30
CA PRO A 28 -2.57 -4.00 -1.43
C PRO A 28 -3.91 -4.73 -1.66
N ALA A 29 -4.17 -5.15 -2.91
CA ALA A 29 -5.38 -5.88 -3.31
C ALA A 29 -5.54 -7.25 -2.61
N ALA A 30 -4.45 -7.87 -2.13
CA ALA A 30 -4.51 -9.10 -1.35
C ALA A 30 -5.15 -8.90 0.04
N TYR A 31 -5.12 -7.66 0.54
CA TYR A 31 -5.69 -7.29 1.83
C TYR A 31 -7.14 -6.80 1.65
N ALA A 32 -7.40 -5.91 0.70
CA ALA A 32 -8.76 -5.59 0.25
C ALA A 32 -8.73 -4.91 -1.13
N PRO A 33 -9.78 -5.03 -1.96
CA PRO A 33 -9.86 -4.35 -3.25
C PRO A 33 -9.72 -2.81 -3.15
N THR A 34 -10.16 -2.23 -2.04
CA THR A 34 -10.15 -0.78 -1.78
C THR A 34 -8.89 -0.28 -1.09
N SER A 35 -7.98 -1.17 -0.64
CA SER A 35 -6.81 -0.80 0.17
C SER A 35 -5.90 0.22 -0.53
N LEU A 36 -5.67 0.08 -1.83
CA LEU A 36 -4.81 1.00 -2.58
C LEU A 36 -5.41 2.41 -2.62
N GLY A 37 -6.70 2.54 -2.90
CA GLY A 37 -7.40 3.83 -2.92
C GLY A 37 -7.34 4.50 -1.56
N ARG A 38 -7.74 3.76 -0.51
CA ARG A 38 -7.72 4.28 0.87
C ARG A 38 -6.34 4.75 1.32
N LEU A 39 -5.30 3.96 1.09
CA LEU A 39 -3.93 4.34 1.46
C LEU A 39 -3.42 5.54 0.64
N THR A 40 -3.85 5.67 -0.61
CA THR A 40 -3.49 6.82 -1.46
C THR A 40 -4.18 8.10 -0.99
N ASP A 41 -5.47 8.01 -0.64
CA ASP A 41 -6.20 9.15 -0.08
C ASP A 41 -5.60 9.60 1.26
N GLN A 42 -5.25 8.65 2.14
CA GLN A 42 -4.59 8.94 3.41
C GLN A 42 -3.20 9.56 3.20
N PHE A 43 -2.41 9.01 2.27
CA PHE A 43 -1.09 9.56 1.95
C PHE A 43 -1.17 11.02 1.46
N ARG A 44 -2.20 11.37 0.68
CA ARG A 44 -2.46 12.74 0.25
C ARG A 44 -2.92 13.63 1.42
N ALA A 45 -3.82 13.12 2.27
CA ALA A 45 -4.32 13.84 3.44
C ALA A 45 -3.18 14.15 4.43
N ASP A 46 -2.21 13.25 4.56
CA ASP A 46 -1.03 13.40 5.41
C ASP A 46 0.10 14.19 4.75
N HIS A 47 -0.19 14.97 3.70
CA HIS A 47 0.80 15.77 2.96
C HIS A 47 2.01 14.97 2.48
N PHE A 48 1.78 13.73 2.02
CA PHE A 48 2.79 12.82 1.50
C PHE A 48 3.83 12.36 2.54
N HIS A 49 3.45 12.27 3.81
CA HIS A 49 4.33 11.83 4.89
C HIS A 49 4.62 10.31 4.84
N ILE A 50 5.81 9.94 4.33
CA ILE A 50 6.20 8.55 4.07
C ILE A 50 6.13 7.66 5.31
N ARG A 51 6.57 8.16 6.48
CA ARG A 51 6.54 7.37 7.72
C ARG A 51 5.11 7.08 8.17
N ASN A 52 4.16 7.99 7.94
CA ASN A 52 2.76 7.77 8.32
C ASN A 52 2.16 6.71 7.42
N LEU A 53 2.43 6.79 6.12
CA LEU A 53 2.05 5.74 5.17
C LEU A 53 2.63 4.37 5.56
N ALA A 54 3.90 4.29 5.97
CA ALA A 54 4.49 3.04 6.42
C ALA A 54 3.79 2.45 7.67
N VAL A 55 3.37 3.31 8.60
CA VAL A 55 2.58 2.90 9.77
C VAL A 55 1.22 2.36 9.33
N GLU A 56 0.49 3.05 8.46
CA GLU A 56 -0.80 2.60 7.94
C GLU A 56 -0.70 1.27 7.18
N VAL A 57 0.36 1.09 6.39
CA VAL A 57 0.66 -0.19 5.73
C VAL A 57 0.83 -1.30 6.77
N ALA A 58 1.58 -1.05 7.84
CA ALA A 58 1.78 -2.02 8.91
C ALA A 58 0.47 -2.36 9.64
N VAL A 59 -0.39 -1.37 9.88
CA VAL A 59 -1.73 -1.58 10.47
C VAL A 59 -2.59 -2.46 9.56
N VAL A 60 -2.66 -2.15 8.25
CA VAL A 60 -3.39 -2.97 7.28
C VAL A 60 -2.87 -4.41 7.25
N ALA A 61 -1.54 -4.58 7.27
CA ALA A 61 -0.90 -5.88 7.28
C ALA A 61 -1.22 -6.68 8.56
N ALA A 62 -1.23 -6.03 9.72
CA ALA A 62 -1.49 -6.65 11.01
C ALA A 62 -2.97 -7.02 11.20
N LEU A 63 -3.91 -6.20 10.72
CA LEU A 63 -5.35 -6.42 10.88
C LEU A 63 -5.90 -7.53 9.98
N ARG A 64 -5.21 -7.85 8.90
CA ARG A 64 -5.56 -8.97 8.04
C ARG A 64 -4.30 -9.77 7.73
N PRO A 65 -3.79 -10.54 8.70
CA PRO A 65 -2.75 -11.51 8.41
C PRO A 65 -3.28 -12.37 7.26
N THR A 66 -2.58 -12.41 6.13
CA THR A 66 -2.99 -13.29 5.05
C THR A 66 -2.98 -14.72 5.58
N GLY A 67 -4.18 -15.23 5.87
CA GLY A 67 -4.38 -16.61 6.26
C GLY A 67 -3.84 -17.52 5.16
N SER A 68 -3.08 -18.52 5.60
CA SER A 68 -2.52 -19.65 4.84
C SER A 68 -1.45 -19.33 3.78
N ALA A 69 -0.20 -19.13 4.23
CA ALA A 69 0.81 -20.06 3.75
C ALA A 69 0.55 -21.39 4.46
N THR A 70 -0.34 -22.23 3.91
CA THR A 70 -0.39 -23.64 4.30
C THR A 70 0.97 -24.23 3.92
N PRO A 71 1.79 -24.71 4.87
CA PRO A 71 3.00 -25.45 4.52
C PRO A 71 2.56 -26.69 3.74
N PRO A 72 3.18 -27.05 2.61
CA PRO A 72 2.91 -28.33 1.98
C PRO A 72 3.13 -29.43 3.03
N ALA A 73 2.12 -30.28 3.22
CA ALA A 73 2.23 -31.45 4.08
C ALA A 73 3.46 -32.24 3.61
N ARG A 74 4.37 -32.48 4.56
CA ARG A 74 5.61 -33.23 4.37
C ARG A 74 5.34 -34.68 4.00
#